data_AF-A0A1H8D698-F1
#
_entry.id   AF-A0A1H8D698-F1
#
_cell.length_a   1.000
_cell.length_b   1.000
_cell.length_c   1.000
_cell.angle_alpha   90.00
_cell.angle_beta   90.00
_cell.angle_gamma   90.00
#
_symmetry.space_group_name_H-M   'P 1'
#
loop_
_entity.id
_entity.type
_entity.pdbx_description
1 polymer ?
#
loop_
_entity_poly.entity_id
_entity_poly.type
_entity_poly.pdbx_seq_one_letter_code
_entity_poly.pdbx_strand_id
1 'polypeptide(L)'
;MTVEDDPFAIPSRPKRRYPRGGGVEYEGGTTFSLAPDSEREDAWLRGVVEGVLDGEGYTYGDWFDLPMPLYLVHDEGTGDVFRISVRDGTIRLHVLPATESGGLRQFFDRLQDSADGVEWDVSRRVESAGEG
;
A
#
# COMPACT_ATOMS: atom_id res chain seq x y z
N MET A 1 24.18 2.00 -3.50
CA MET A 1 22.75 2.31 -3.36
C MET A 1 22.62 3.25 -2.18
N THR A 2 22.59 4.55 -2.41
CA THR A 2 22.25 5.53 -1.38
C THR A 2 20.78 5.36 -1.03
N VAL A 3 20.39 5.64 0.21
CA VAL A 3 19.00 5.65 0.69
C VAL A 3 18.05 6.53 -0.15
N GLU A 4 18.60 7.38 -1.03
CA GLU A 4 17.87 8.23 -1.97
C GLU A 4 17.35 7.49 -3.22
N ASP A 5 17.89 6.31 -3.53
CA ASP A 5 17.52 5.48 -4.71
C ASP A 5 16.59 4.31 -4.35
N ASP A 6 16.10 4.22 -3.12
CA ASP A 6 15.13 3.20 -2.75
C ASP A 6 13.71 3.63 -3.17
N PRO A 7 13.05 2.93 -4.12
CA PRO A 7 11.70 3.29 -4.58
C PRO A 7 10.67 3.25 -3.45
N PHE A 8 10.94 2.52 -2.37
CA PHE A 8 10.10 2.42 -1.18
C PHE A 8 10.59 3.25 0.01
N ALA A 9 11.54 4.17 -0.18
CA ALA A 9 11.92 5.10 0.88
C ALA A 9 10.70 5.93 1.33
N ILE A 10 10.48 6.01 2.64
CA ILE A 10 9.34 6.69 3.28
C ILE A 10 9.81 8.05 3.82
N PRO A 11 9.75 9.14 3.04
CA PRO A 11 10.23 10.45 3.47
C PRO A 11 9.34 11.11 4.52
N SER A 12 8.06 10.71 4.59
CA SER A 12 7.10 11.24 5.55
C SER A 12 6.15 10.13 6.01
N ARG A 13 6.02 9.97 7.33
CA ARG A 13 5.03 9.05 7.94
C ARG A 13 3.80 9.85 8.38
N PRO A 14 2.59 9.32 8.17
CA PRO A 14 1.38 10.00 8.59
C PRO A 14 1.33 10.16 10.11
N LYS A 15 0.67 11.21 10.57
CA LYS A 15 0.32 11.37 11.99
C LYS A 15 -1.08 10.82 12.23
N ARG A 16 -1.21 9.94 13.23
CA ARG A 16 -2.50 9.42 13.67
C ARG A 16 -3.24 10.46 14.52
N ARG A 17 -4.46 10.82 14.14
CA ARG A 17 -5.35 11.71 14.90
C ARG A 17 -6.64 10.99 15.32
N TYR A 18 -7.17 11.43 16.45
CA TYR A 18 -8.40 10.93 17.06
C TYR A 18 -9.42 12.07 17.16
N PRO A 19 -10.21 12.32 16.11
CA PRO A 19 -11.22 13.37 16.15
C PRO A 19 -12.30 13.07 17.19
N ARG A 20 -12.92 14.12 17.75
CA ARG A 20 -13.91 14.01 18.83
C ARG A 20 -15.21 13.28 18.43
N GLY A 21 -15.42 13.03 17.13
CA GLY A 21 -16.54 12.25 16.58
C GLY A 21 -16.31 10.74 16.55
N GLY A 22 -15.14 10.26 17.01
CA GLY A 22 -14.73 8.86 16.93
C GLY A 22 -13.97 8.55 15.63
N GLY A 23 -13.36 7.37 15.59
CA GLY A 23 -12.53 6.92 14.47
C GLY A 23 -11.06 7.31 14.56
N VAL A 24 -10.32 6.93 13.54
CA VAL A 24 -8.89 7.21 13.39
C VAL A 24 -8.66 7.86 12.03
N GLU A 25 -8.04 9.03 12.04
CA GLU A 25 -7.62 9.72 10.83
C GLU A 25 -6.10 9.71 10.72
N TYR A 26 -5.61 9.72 9.47
CA TYR A 26 -4.20 9.82 9.17
C TYR A 26 -3.98 11.09 8.36
N GLU A 27 -3.13 11.98 8.86
CA GLU A 27 -2.79 13.22 8.18
C GLU A 27 -1.39 13.19 7.60
N GLY A 28 -1.28 13.66 6.36
CA GLY A 28 -0.06 13.60 5.57
C GLY A 28 0.41 12.17 5.35
N GLY A 29 1.68 12.02 4.98
CA GLY A 29 2.35 10.73 4.85
C GLY A 29 2.79 10.43 3.42
N THR A 30 3.02 9.15 3.15
CA THR A 30 3.51 8.67 1.87
C THR A 30 2.55 7.63 1.30
N THR A 31 2.22 7.76 0.03
CA THR A 31 1.50 6.74 -0.73
C THR A 31 2.36 6.32 -1.90
N PHE A 32 2.51 5.02 -2.10
CA PHE A 32 3.14 4.45 -3.28
C PHE A 32 2.05 3.99 -4.23
N SER A 33 2.22 4.28 -5.52
CA SER A 33 1.36 3.81 -6.60
C SER A 33 2.16 2.81 -7.43
N LEU A 34 1.58 1.64 -7.62
CA LEU A 34 2.09 0.56 -8.45
C LEU A 34 1.16 0.46 -9.67
N ALA A 35 1.65 0.85 -10.83
CA ALA A 35 0.91 0.83 -12.08
C ALA A 35 1.52 -0.23 -13.01
N PRO A 36 0.72 -1.11 -13.62
CA PRO A 36 1.22 -2.00 -14.66
C PRO A 36 1.58 -1.18 -15.92
N ASP A 37 2.58 -1.65 -16.65
CA ASP A 37 3.06 -1.08 -17.93
C ASP A 37 1.97 -0.97 -19.01
N SER A 38 1.03 -1.91 -18.99
CA SER A 38 -0.14 -1.97 -19.85
C SER A 38 -1.40 -1.73 -19.03
N GLU A 39 -2.37 -0.98 -19.56
CA GLU A 39 -3.65 -0.75 -18.87
C GLU A 39 -4.32 -2.07 -18.47
N ARG A 40 -4.69 -2.16 -17.19
CA ARG A 40 -5.42 -3.30 -16.61
C ARG A 40 -6.68 -2.82 -15.91
N GLU A 41 -7.71 -3.65 -15.94
CA GLU A 41 -8.94 -3.41 -15.20
C GLU A 41 -8.70 -3.56 -13.69
N ASP A 42 -9.40 -2.74 -12.89
CA ASP A 42 -9.34 -2.80 -11.42
C ASP A 42 -9.68 -4.20 -10.88
N ALA A 43 -10.57 -4.94 -11.56
CA ALA A 43 -10.91 -6.30 -11.18
C ALA A 43 -9.73 -7.27 -11.30
N TRP A 44 -8.91 -7.11 -12.34
CA TRP A 44 -7.70 -7.93 -12.51
C TRP A 44 -6.67 -7.59 -11.43
N LEU A 45 -6.42 -6.29 -11.21
CA LEU A 45 -5.49 -5.82 -10.17
C LEU A 45 -5.90 -6.28 -8.77
N ARG A 46 -7.19 -6.25 -8.49
CA ARG A 46 -7.76 -6.81 -7.26
C ARG A 46 -7.44 -8.29 -7.12
N GLY A 47 -7.66 -9.07 -8.17
CA GLY A 47 -7.36 -10.50 -8.16
C GLY A 47 -5.88 -10.80 -7.88
N VAL A 48 -4.96 -10.00 -8.43
CA VAL A 48 -3.52 -10.11 -8.12
C VAL A 48 -3.25 -9.79 -6.65
N VAL A 49 -3.80 -8.68 -6.12
CA VAL A 49 -3.63 -8.31 -4.70
C VAL A 49 -4.16 -9.41 -3.79
N GLU A 50 -5.38 -9.88 -4.03
CA GLU A 50 -6.01 -10.95 -3.23
C GLU A 50 -5.20 -12.24 -3.33
N GLY A 51 -4.69 -12.61 -4.52
CA GLY A 51 -3.82 -13.77 -4.70
C GLY A 51 -2.52 -13.70 -3.90
N VAL A 52 -1.91 -12.52 -3.78
CA VAL A 52 -0.73 -12.30 -2.92
C VAL A 52 -1.11 -12.38 -1.44
N LEU A 53 -2.21 -11.75 -1.04
CA LEU A 53 -2.64 -11.69 0.35
C LEU A 53 -3.18 -13.02 0.89
N ASP A 54 -3.74 -13.87 0.03
CA ASP A 54 -4.20 -15.23 0.36
C ASP A 54 -3.04 -16.24 0.47
N GLY A 55 -1.82 -15.84 0.09
CA GLY A 55 -0.61 -16.62 0.30
C GLY A 55 -0.17 -16.68 1.78
N GLU A 56 0.91 -17.40 2.05
CA GLU A 56 1.49 -17.43 3.41
C GLU A 56 2.22 -16.11 3.72
N GLY A 57 2.02 -15.57 4.93
CA GLY A 57 2.77 -14.43 5.45
C GLY A 57 2.00 -13.11 5.51
N TYR A 58 0.72 -13.09 5.16
CA TYR A 58 -0.17 -11.95 5.40
C TYR A 58 -1.39 -12.37 6.22
N THR A 59 -1.76 -11.51 7.17
CA THR A 59 -3.12 -11.47 7.71
C THR A 59 -3.74 -10.16 7.24
N TYR A 60 -4.92 -10.21 6.64
CA TYR A 60 -5.58 -9.00 6.17
C TYR A 60 -7.07 -8.99 6.50
N GLY A 61 -7.59 -7.78 6.71
CA GLY A 61 -9.02 -7.51 6.79
C GLY A 61 -9.44 -6.58 5.66
N ASP A 62 -10.64 -6.79 5.14
CA ASP A 62 -11.26 -5.90 4.17
C ASP A 62 -12.30 -4.99 4.82
N TRP A 63 -12.53 -3.83 4.20
CA TRP A 63 -13.67 -2.99 4.50
C TRP A 63 -14.58 -2.91 3.27
N PHE A 64 -15.49 -3.88 3.13
CA PHE A 64 -16.43 -3.97 2.00
C PHE A 64 -17.49 -2.88 1.96
N ASP A 65 -17.78 -2.18 3.07
CA ASP A 65 -18.76 -1.07 3.11
C ASP A 65 -18.22 0.25 2.55
N LEU A 66 -16.97 0.27 2.05
CA LEU A 66 -16.43 1.41 1.33
C LEU A 66 -16.79 1.33 -0.16
N PRO A 67 -16.92 2.48 -0.85
CA PRO A 67 -17.13 2.50 -2.30
C PRO A 67 -16.01 1.84 -3.12
N MET A 68 -14.89 1.47 -2.48
CA MET A 68 -13.69 0.91 -3.10
C MET A 68 -13.04 -0.11 -2.16
N PRO A 69 -12.43 -1.20 -2.70
CA PRO A 69 -11.68 -2.16 -1.89
C PRO A 69 -10.53 -1.49 -1.15
N LEU A 70 -10.51 -1.66 0.18
CA LEU A 70 -9.43 -1.23 1.05
C LEU A 70 -9.08 -2.40 1.97
N TYR A 71 -7.84 -2.87 1.86
CA TYR A 71 -7.29 -3.94 2.69
C TYR A 71 -6.41 -3.33 3.78
N LEU A 72 -6.62 -3.72 5.03
CA LEU A 72 -5.63 -3.53 6.10
C LEU A 72 -4.78 -4.78 6.16
N VAL A 73 -3.49 -4.62 5.88
CA VAL A 73 -2.56 -5.74 5.74
C VAL A 73 -1.58 -5.71 6.91
N HIS A 74 -1.41 -6.86 7.55
CA HIS A 74 -0.32 -7.16 8.47
C HIS A 74 0.60 -8.19 7.81
N ASP A 75 1.84 -7.78 7.55
CA ASP A 75 2.91 -8.65 7.09
C ASP A 75 3.49 -9.39 8.30
N GLU A 76 3.30 -10.71 8.35
CA GLU A 76 3.78 -11.52 9.47
C GLU A 76 5.29 -11.74 9.43
N GLY A 77 5.91 -11.64 8.24
CA GLY A 77 7.33 -11.81 8.05
C GLY A 77 8.14 -10.62 8.55
N THR A 78 7.63 -9.40 8.34
CA THR A 78 8.31 -8.17 8.78
C THR A 78 7.69 -7.53 10.04
N GLY A 79 6.45 -7.88 10.37
CA GLY A 79 5.63 -7.22 11.40
C GLY A 79 5.05 -5.88 10.95
N ASP A 80 5.20 -5.50 9.68
CA ASP A 80 4.71 -4.24 9.16
C ASP A 80 3.19 -4.24 8.97
N VAL A 81 2.59 -3.07 9.17
CA VAL A 81 1.16 -2.86 8.88
C VAL A 81 1.03 -1.72 7.88
N PHE A 82 0.27 -1.91 6.82
CA PHE A 82 -0.03 -0.89 5.82
C PHE A 82 -1.43 -1.11 5.23
N ARG A 83 -1.89 -0.19 4.39
CA ARG A 83 -3.18 -0.37 3.67
C ARG A 83 -2.98 -0.46 2.17
N ILE A 84 -3.81 -1.25 1.51
CA ILE A 84 -3.82 -1.38 0.06
C ILE A 84 -5.19 -0.96 -0.48
N SER A 85 -5.20 -0.16 -1.54
CA SER A 85 -6.42 0.11 -2.31
C SER A 85 -6.17 -0.09 -3.80
N VAL A 86 -7.18 -0.55 -4.52
CA VAL A 86 -7.12 -0.72 -5.99
C VAL A 86 -8.13 0.22 -6.64
N ARG A 87 -7.65 1.08 -7.54
CA ARG A 87 -8.50 2.04 -8.26
C ARG A 87 -7.78 2.64 -9.47
N ASP A 88 -8.52 2.92 -10.52
CA ASP A 88 -8.06 3.68 -11.70
C ASP A 88 -6.80 3.02 -12.32
N GLY A 89 -6.82 1.69 -12.44
CA GLY A 89 -5.72 0.91 -12.99
C GLY A 89 -4.47 0.89 -12.11
N THR A 90 -4.57 1.26 -10.83
CA THR A 90 -3.43 1.42 -9.93
C THR A 90 -3.65 0.73 -8.59
N ILE A 91 -2.63 0.02 -8.10
CA ILE A 91 -2.56 -0.45 -6.72
C ILE A 91 -1.86 0.62 -5.89
N ARG A 92 -2.45 1.03 -4.77
CA ARG A 92 -1.86 2.05 -3.88
C ARG A 92 -1.55 1.45 -2.53
N LEU A 93 -0.30 1.59 -2.10
CA LEU A 93 0.17 1.25 -0.76
C LEU A 93 0.19 2.53 0.08
N HIS A 94 -0.66 2.57 1.10
CA HIS A 94 -0.76 3.68 2.04
C HIS A 94 0.07 3.36 3.28
N VAL A 95 1.12 4.14 3.49
CA VAL A 95 1.94 4.09 4.70
C VAL A 95 1.08 4.43 5.91
N LEU A 96 1.27 3.67 6.98
CA LEU A 96 0.78 3.93 8.33
C LEU A 96 1.96 4.33 9.23
N PRO A 97 1.72 4.84 10.46
CA PRO A 97 2.78 5.38 11.30
C PRO A 97 3.92 4.42 11.63
N ALA A 98 3.64 3.11 11.65
CA ALA A 98 4.60 2.05 11.94
C ALA A 98 5.07 1.28 10.69
N THR A 99 4.63 1.67 9.49
CA THR A 99 5.07 1.01 8.27
C THR A 99 6.54 1.32 8.00
N GLU A 100 7.31 0.27 7.76
CA GLU A 100 8.67 0.35 7.25
C GLU A 100 8.73 -0.11 5.78
N SER A 101 9.81 0.28 5.10
CA SER A 101 10.01 -0.04 3.67
C SER A 101 10.14 -1.55 3.41
N GLY A 102 10.49 -2.34 4.43
CA GLY A 102 10.66 -3.79 4.35
C GLY A 102 9.37 -4.51 3.90
N GLY A 103 8.27 -4.31 4.61
CA GLY A 103 6.98 -4.92 4.26
C GLY A 103 6.43 -4.46 2.90
N LEU A 104 6.65 -3.18 2.55
CA LEU A 104 6.24 -2.66 1.23
C LEU A 104 7.01 -3.31 0.09
N ARG A 105 8.33 -3.47 0.25
CA ARG A 105 9.19 -4.15 -0.72
C ARG A 105 8.81 -5.63 -0.83
N GLN A 106 8.63 -6.31 0.30
CA GLN A 106 8.24 -7.71 0.30
C GLN A 106 6.90 -7.94 -0.41
N PHE A 107 5.92 -7.07 -0.19
CA PHE A 107 4.66 -7.12 -0.92
C PHE A 107 4.85 -6.91 -2.42
N PHE A 108 5.66 -5.91 -2.81
CA PHE A 108 5.94 -5.64 -4.21
C PHE A 108 6.64 -6.81 -4.90
N ASP A 109 7.64 -7.42 -4.27
CA ASP A 109 8.34 -8.59 -4.81
C ASP A 109 7.34 -9.75 -5.06
N ARG A 110 6.47 -10.03 -4.09
CA ARG A 110 5.40 -11.05 -4.24
C ARG A 110 4.37 -10.69 -5.31
N LEU A 111 4.06 -9.40 -5.47
CA LEU A 111 3.16 -8.91 -6.52
C LEU A 111 3.75 -9.18 -7.91
N GLN A 112 5.04 -8.91 -8.10
CA GLN A 112 5.73 -9.19 -9.35
C GLN A 112 5.73 -10.69 -9.66
N ASP A 113 5.98 -11.53 -8.65
CA ASP A 113 5.93 -12.99 -8.81
C ASP A 113 4.52 -13.49 -9.16
N SER A 114 3.48 -12.89 -8.57
CA SER A 114 2.09 -13.29 -8.82
C SER A 114 1.57 -12.84 -10.19
N ALA A 115 2.10 -11.73 -10.72
CA ALA A 115 1.74 -11.18 -12.03
C ALA A 115 2.89 -11.36 -13.02
N ASP A 116 3.30 -12.62 -13.24
CA ASP A 116 4.41 -12.95 -14.13
C ASP A 116 4.27 -12.33 -15.53
N GLY A 117 5.38 -11.76 -16.03
CA GLY A 117 5.43 -11.08 -17.33
C GLY A 117 4.78 -9.69 -17.36
N VAL A 118 4.38 -9.13 -16.22
CA VAL A 118 3.91 -7.74 -16.10
C VAL A 118 5.01 -6.86 -15.53
N GLU A 119 5.36 -5.79 -16.25
CA GLU A 119 6.25 -4.75 -15.73
C GLU A 119 5.46 -3.73 -14.92
N TRP A 120 6.06 -3.20 -13.85
CA TRP A 120 5.39 -2.31 -12.90
C TRP A 120 6.18 -1.02 -12.71
N ASP A 121 5.51 0.10 -12.88
CA ASP A 121 6.00 1.42 -12.51
C ASP A 121 5.67 1.72 -11.06
N VAL A 122 6.69 2.11 -10.29
CA VAL A 122 6.55 2.55 -8.90
C VAL A 122 6.69 4.06 -8.84
N SER A 123 5.66 4.75 -8.38
CA SER A 123 5.69 6.18 -8.10
C SER A 123 5.34 6.48 -6.65
N ARG A 124 5.91 7.56 -6.12
CA ARG A 124 5.73 7.98 -4.73
C ARG A 124 5.07 9.35 -4.68
N ARG A 125 4.02 9.48 -3.88
CA ARG A 125 3.39 10.75 -3.52
C ARG A 125 3.60 11.02 -2.03
N VAL A 126 4.00 12.24 -1.71
CA VAL A 126 4.19 12.71 -0.34
C VAL A 126 3.17 13.80 -0.07
N GLU A 127 2.39 13.64 0.99
CA GLU A 127 1.45 14.64 1.45
C GLU A 127 1.95 15.25 2.76
N SER A 128 2.01 16.58 2.82
CA SER A 128 2.37 17.29 4.03
C SER A 128 1.25 17.12 5.06
N ALA A 129 1.59 16.80 6.30
CA ALA A 129 0.63 16.93 7.39
C ALA A 129 0.29 18.43 7.53
N GLY A 130 -1.00 18.78 7.44
CA GLY A 130 -1.43 20.17 7.60
C GLY A 130 -0.91 20.73 8.93
N GLU A 131 -0.30 21.91 8.88
CA GLU A 131 0.00 22.70 10.09
C GLU A 131 -1.34 23.03 10.76
N GLY A 132 -1.66 22.26 11.80
CA GLY A 132 -2.85 22.49 12.63
C GLY A 132 -2.62 23.60 13.63
#